data_AF-A0A3A3EPV3-F1
#
_entry.id   AF-A0A3A3EPV3-F1
#
_cell.length_a   1.000
_cell.length_b   1.000
_cell.length_c   1.000
_cell.angle_alpha   90.00
_cell.angle_beta   90.00
_cell.angle_gamma   90.00
#
_symmetry.space_group_name_H-M   'P 1'
#
loop_
_entity.id
_entity.type
_entity.pdbx_description
1 polymer ?
#
loop_
_entity_poly.entity_id
_entity_poly.type
_entity_poly.pdbx_seq_one_letter_code
_entity_poly.pdbx_strand_id
1 'polypeptide(L)'
;MAIKIFVSHAAADEKLASALVDCIFSCMVLEDEEVRCTSVPGHKLPIGGDSSTILRDELSETGVVIGLLTQNSIVSSWVLFELGATWGARKNLQPLLADNVDYSDIPGPLAGCHAGKLAEKNDLVQFFEELRKVVGAKARSSAKIDSAISQLVKANSEYSKISLTPKPPTKVKAKSDIPDPTISGMKFSELKKILEKEKIVIPPPHSGSEEEVDSDLLTLFLGNHTTLCDGLQSNWDSESAGGFLYREVGLKLIPYDLVKFDKLPAAQAKFFKRLIMSPNGQKFVAHFKRLRASE
;
A
#
# COMPACT_ATOMS: atom_id res chain seq x y z
N MET A 1 17.94 -23.12 -15.03
CA MET A 1 16.68 -23.87 -15.22
C MET A 1 15.57 -22.88 -14.93
N ALA A 2 14.61 -22.75 -15.83
CA ALA A 2 13.60 -21.69 -15.72
C ALA A 2 12.47 -22.15 -14.78
N ILE A 3 12.25 -21.41 -13.70
CA ILE A 3 11.03 -21.56 -12.90
C ILE A 3 9.84 -21.27 -13.82
N LYS A 4 8.85 -22.17 -13.85
CA LYS A 4 7.63 -21.96 -14.64
C LYS A 4 6.54 -21.31 -13.80
N ILE A 5 6.39 -21.78 -12.56
CA ILE A 5 5.37 -21.35 -11.61
C ILE A 5 6.02 -20.85 -10.34
N PHE A 6 5.66 -19.65 -9.93
CA PHE A 6 6.04 -19.10 -8.63
C PHE A 6 4.79 -18.93 -7.77
N VAL A 7 4.76 -19.52 -6.58
CA VAL A 7 3.64 -19.42 -5.64
C VAL A 7 3.97 -18.40 -4.55
N SER A 8 3.41 -17.20 -4.68
CA SER A 8 3.53 -16.13 -3.69
C SER A 8 2.42 -16.26 -2.65
N HIS A 9 2.82 -16.39 -1.37
CA HIS A 9 1.91 -16.56 -0.23
C HIS A 9 2.58 -16.11 1.08
N ALA A 10 1.81 -15.83 2.12
CA ALA A 10 2.39 -15.55 3.44
C ALA A 10 2.89 -16.84 4.11
N ALA A 11 4.04 -16.77 4.78
CA ALA A 11 4.64 -17.93 5.46
C ALA A 11 3.69 -18.61 6.47
N ALA A 12 2.76 -17.86 7.08
CA ALA A 12 1.74 -18.40 7.98
C ALA A 12 0.74 -19.36 7.30
N ASP A 13 0.69 -19.36 5.96
CA ASP A 13 -0.25 -20.13 5.15
C ASP A 13 0.40 -21.37 4.51
N GLU A 14 1.57 -21.80 5.02
CA GLU A 14 2.35 -22.93 4.49
C GLU A 14 1.51 -24.19 4.22
N LYS A 15 0.53 -24.50 5.09
CA LYS A 15 -0.35 -25.67 4.90
C LYS A 15 -1.25 -25.54 3.67
N LEU A 16 -1.83 -24.37 3.45
CA LEU A 16 -2.69 -24.11 2.29
C LEU A 16 -1.84 -24.01 1.02
N ALA A 17 -0.66 -23.39 1.10
CA ALA A 17 0.29 -23.32 0.00
C ALA A 17 0.80 -24.71 -0.41
N SER A 18 1.10 -25.59 0.56
CA SER A 18 1.44 -26.99 0.30
C SER A 18 0.31 -27.71 -0.45
N ALA A 19 -0.94 -27.58 0.01
CA ALA A 19 -2.10 -28.19 -0.66
C ALA A 19 -2.29 -27.67 -2.09
N LEU A 20 -2.02 -26.38 -2.33
CA LEU A 20 -2.05 -25.79 -3.68
C LEU A 20 -0.95 -26.38 -4.57
N VAL A 21 0.28 -26.52 -4.05
CA VAL A 21 1.40 -27.14 -4.77
C VAL A 21 1.09 -28.60 -5.12
N ASP A 22 0.59 -29.38 -4.17
CA ASP A 22 0.17 -30.76 -4.41
C ASP A 22 -0.92 -30.85 -5.50
N CYS A 23 -1.85 -29.89 -5.50
CA CYS A 23 -2.88 -29.79 -6.52
C CYS A 23 -2.29 -29.46 -7.90
N ILE A 24 -1.33 -28.54 -7.99
CA ILE A 24 -0.61 -28.22 -9.23
C ILE A 24 0.01 -29.49 -9.83
N PHE A 25 0.80 -30.25 -9.06
CA PHE A 25 1.44 -31.48 -9.53
C PHE A 25 0.44 -32.61 -9.85
N SER A 26 -0.72 -32.61 -9.21
CA SER A 26 -1.79 -33.57 -9.49
C SER A 26 -2.60 -33.21 -10.74
N CYS A 27 -2.64 -31.92 -11.12
CA CYS A 27 -3.37 -31.44 -12.28
C CYS A 27 -2.55 -31.48 -13.57
N MET A 28 -1.22 -31.31 -13.50
CA MET A 28 -0.35 -31.26 -14.67
C MET A 28 1.00 -31.98 -14.49
N VAL A 29 1.72 -32.21 -15.59
CA VAL A 29 3.05 -32.82 -15.60
C VAL A 29 4.10 -31.72 -15.51
N LEU A 30 4.82 -31.68 -14.39
CA LEU A 30 5.90 -30.74 -14.07
C LEU A 30 7.00 -31.49 -13.31
N GLU A 31 8.22 -30.99 -13.40
CA GLU A 31 9.33 -31.37 -12.51
C GLU A 31 9.37 -30.45 -11.28
N ASP A 32 9.97 -30.92 -10.18
CA ASP A 32 9.99 -30.17 -8.91
C ASP A 32 10.69 -28.81 -9.03
N GLU A 33 11.74 -28.73 -9.86
CA GLU A 33 12.52 -27.52 -10.11
C GLU A 33 11.76 -26.47 -10.93
N GLU A 34 10.63 -26.83 -11.55
CA GLU A 34 9.80 -25.91 -12.34
C GLU A 34 8.83 -25.11 -11.47
N VAL A 35 8.71 -25.45 -10.18
CA VAL A 35 7.82 -24.79 -9.22
C VAL A 35 8.62 -24.21 -8.07
N ARG A 36 8.41 -22.92 -7.79
CA ARG A 36 8.98 -22.23 -6.62
C ARG A 36 7.92 -21.92 -5.59
N CYS A 37 8.11 -22.42 -4.36
CA CYS A 37 7.30 -22.08 -3.19
C CYS A 37 8.15 -22.23 -1.92
N THR A 38 8.66 -21.11 -1.38
CA THR A 38 9.76 -21.12 -0.41
C THR A 38 9.44 -21.74 0.95
N SER A 39 8.17 -21.80 1.34
CA SER A 39 7.74 -22.45 2.58
C SER A 39 7.62 -23.97 2.43
N VAL A 40 7.33 -24.47 1.23
CA VAL A 40 6.99 -25.87 0.98
C VAL A 40 8.28 -26.70 0.82
N PRO A 41 8.48 -27.76 1.63
CA PRO A 41 9.60 -28.68 1.46
C PRO A 41 9.68 -29.23 0.03
N GLY A 42 10.88 -29.34 -0.53
CA GLY A 42 11.09 -29.73 -1.94
C GLY A 42 11.13 -28.55 -2.92
N HIS A 43 10.54 -27.39 -2.57
CA HIS A 43 10.51 -26.19 -3.43
C HIS A 43 11.18 -24.97 -2.78
N LYS A 44 12.02 -25.21 -1.76
CA LYS A 44 12.73 -24.18 -0.99
C LYS A 44 13.91 -23.61 -1.78
N LEU A 45 14.41 -22.48 -1.28
CA LEU A 45 15.65 -21.87 -1.76
C LEU A 45 16.85 -22.80 -1.51
N PRO A 46 17.87 -22.76 -2.38
CA PRO A 46 19.16 -23.43 -2.13
C PRO A 46 19.77 -22.99 -0.79
N ILE A 47 20.35 -23.94 -0.06
CA ILE A 47 21.02 -23.68 1.21
C ILE A 47 22.23 -22.75 0.96
N GLY A 48 22.34 -21.68 1.75
CA GLY A 48 23.44 -20.72 1.66
C GLY A 48 23.29 -19.64 0.58
N GLY A 49 22.19 -19.64 -0.17
CA GLY A 49 21.87 -18.59 -1.14
C GLY A 49 21.32 -17.31 -0.49
N ASP A 50 21.57 -16.16 -1.12
CA ASP A 50 20.88 -14.92 -0.76
C ASP A 50 19.43 -14.98 -1.27
N SER A 51 18.50 -15.20 -0.35
CA SER A 51 17.07 -15.31 -0.62
C SER A 51 16.53 -14.15 -1.44
N SER A 52 16.98 -12.92 -1.17
CA SER A 52 16.43 -11.73 -1.81
C SER A 52 16.83 -11.64 -3.29
N THR A 53 18.10 -11.95 -3.58
CA THR A 53 18.62 -11.98 -4.94
C THR A 53 18.00 -13.14 -5.73
N ILE A 54 17.97 -14.35 -5.16
CA ILE A 54 17.41 -15.53 -5.84
C ILE A 54 15.93 -15.32 -6.15
N LEU A 55 15.14 -14.84 -5.20
CA LEU A 55 13.70 -14.61 -5.43
C LEU A 55 13.46 -13.54 -6.48
N ARG A 56 14.23 -12.45 -6.49
CA ARG A 56 14.12 -11.43 -7.53
C ARG A 56 14.39 -12.00 -8.92
N ASP A 57 15.47 -12.78 -9.04
CA ASP A 57 15.90 -13.32 -10.32
C ASP A 57 14.90 -14.37 -10.83
N GLU A 58 14.46 -15.29 -9.96
CA GLU A 58 13.45 -16.30 -10.31
C GLU A 58 12.05 -15.72 -10.59
N LEU A 59 11.64 -14.69 -9.85
CA LEU A 59 10.40 -13.97 -10.13
C LEU A 59 10.48 -13.29 -11.51
N SER A 60 11.67 -12.81 -11.91
CA SER A 60 11.91 -12.19 -13.21
C SER A 60 11.93 -13.20 -14.37
N GLU A 61 12.30 -14.45 -14.11
CA GLU A 61 12.35 -15.53 -15.11
C GLU A 61 11.06 -16.37 -15.18
N THR A 62 10.24 -16.32 -14.13
CA THR A 62 9.02 -17.13 -14.00
C THR A 62 8.01 -16.94 -15.14
N GLY A 63 7.38 -18.03 -15.60
CA GLY A 63 6.30 -17.95 -16.60
C GLY A 63 5.00 -17.34 -16.06
N VAL A 64 4.65 -17.67 -14.81
CA VAL A 64 3.44 -17.18 -14.13
C VAL A 64 3.61 -17.17 -12.61
N VAL A 65 3.10 -16.11 -12.00
CA VAL A 65 3.02 -15.99 -10.54
C VAL A 65 1.60 -16.27 -10.09
N ILE A 66 1.45 -17.20 -9.16
CA ILE A 66 0.19 -17.48 -8.47
C ILE A 66 0.22 -16.73 -7.15
N GLY A 67 -0.70 -15.78 -6.99
CA GLY A 67 -0.89 -15.09 -5.71
C GLY A 67 -1.93 -15.80 -4.88
N LEU A 68 -1.53 -16.55 -3.85
CA LEU A 68 -2.46 -17.15 -2.90
C LEU A 68 -2.89 -16.08 -1.89
N LEU A 69 -4.05 -15.48 -2.12
CA LEU A 69 -4.57 -14.36 -1.35
C LEU A 69 -5.41 -14.84 -0.17
N THR A 70 -4.80 -14.75 1.00
CA THR A 70 -5.41 -14.89 2.33
C THR A 70 -5.32 -13.55 3.08
N GLN A 71 -5.97 -13.42 4.24
CA GLN A 71 -5.77 -12.24 5.09
C GLN A 71 -4.30 -12.04 5.50
N ASN A 72 -3.56 -13.12 5.77
CA ASN A 72 -2.13 -13.04 6.09
C ASN A 72 -1.31 -12.54 4.89
N SER A 73 -1.69 -12.95 3.68
CA SER A 73 -1.00 -12.57 2.43
C SER A 73 -1.24 -11.12 2.06
N ILE A 74 -2.45 -10.59 2.27
CA ILE A 74 -2.78 -9.19 1.94
C ILE A 74 -2.04 -8.19 2.84
N VAL A 75 -1.72 -8.56 4.08
CA VAL A 75 -0.93 -7.70 5.00
C VAL A 75 0.58 -7.98 4.94
N SER A 76 1.01 -8.98 4.16
CA SER A 76 2.42 -9.34 4.01
C SER A 76 3.11 -8.41 3.02
N SER A 77 4.04 -7.59 3.51
CA SER A 77 4.84 -6.69 2.66
C SER A 77 5.62 -7.43 1.58
N TRP A 78 6.09 -8.64 1.87
CA TRP A 78 6.80 -9.49 0.92
C TRP A 78 5.88 -9.96 -0.22
N VAL A 79 4.70 -10.48 0.11
CA VAL A 79 3.73 -10.93 -0.89
C VAL A 79 3.30 -9.75 -1.76
N LEU A 80 2.94 -8.62 -1.16
CA LEU A 80 2.57 -7.43 -1.92
C LEU A 80 3.70 -6.91 -2.81
N PHE A 81 4.96 -7.02 -2.36
CA PHE A 81 6.13 -6.67 -3.17
C PHE A 81 6.30 -7.60 -4.37
N GLU A 82 6.17 -8.91 -4.20
CA GLU A 82 6.24 -9.90 -5.29
C GLU A 82 5.12 -9.72 -6.30
N LEU A 83 3.87 -9.56 -5.84
CA LEU A 83 2.72 -9.33 -6.70
C LEU A 83 2.82 -7.98 -7.43
N GLY A 84 3.25 -6.93 -6.73
CA GLY A 84 3.48 -5.60 -7.30
C GLY A 84 4.59 -5.58 -8.35
N ALA A 85 5.71 -6.28 -8.09
CA ALA A 85 6.80 -6.43 -9.05
C ALA A 85 6.34 -7.20 -10.30
N THR A 86 5.56 -8.26 -10.11
CA THR A 86 4.99 -9.06 -11.22
C THR A 86 4.05 -8.22 -12.09
N TRP A 87 3.13 -7.49 -11.45
CA TRP A 87 2.21 -6.59 -12.14
C TRP A 87 2.95 -5.47 -12.87
N GLY A 88 3.92 -4.82 -12.22
CA GLY A 88 4.73 -3.75 -12.81
C GLY A 88 5.57 -4.22 -13.99
N ALA A 89 6.07 -5.46 -13.95
CA ALA A 89 6.78 -6.11 -15.05
C ALA A 89 5.87 -6.64 -16.16
N ARG A 90 4.54 -6.48 -16.04
CA ARG A 90 3.52 -6.97 -17.00
C ARG A 90 3.61 -8.47 -17.26
N LYS A 91 3.95 -9.24 -16.23
CA LYS A 91 4.04 -10.70 -16.29
C LYS A 91 2.70 -11.34 -15.98
N ASN A 92 2.55 -12.63 -16.32
CA ASN A 92 1.34 -13.37 -15.98
C ASN A 92 1.20 -13.47 -14.47
N LEU A 93 0.08 -12.95 -13.96
CA LEU A 93 -0.30 -13.02 -12.57
C LEU A 93 -1.70 -13.66 -12.50
N GLN A 94 -1.84 -14.73 -11.73
CA GLN A 94 -3.11 -15.41 -11.51
C GLN A 94 -3.42 -15.44 -10.00
N PRO A 95 -4.26 -14.53 -9.49
CA PRO A 95 -4.62 -14.51 -8.08
C PRO A 95 -5.68 -15.58 -7.75
N LEU A 96 -5.52 -16.23 -6.60
CA LEU A 96 -6.48 -17.17 -6.01
C LEU A 96 -6.88 -16.71 -4.61
N LEU A 97 -8.16 -16.53 -4.35
CA LEU A 97 -8.69 -16.06 -3.07
C LEU A 97 -9.10 -17.23 -2.19
N ALA A 98 -8.62 -17.23 -0.95
CA ALA A 98 -9.17 -18.06 0.11
C ALA A 98 -10.51 -17.52 0.62
N ASP A 99 -11.28 -18.34 1.35
CA ASP A 99 -12.66 -17.97 1.76
C ASP A 99 -12.69 -16.80 2.74
N ASN A 100 -11.57 -16.49 3.38
CA ASN A 100 -11.45 -15.36 4.32
C ASN A 100 -11.08 -14.03 3.64
N VAL A 101 -11.10 -13.96 2.31
CA VAL A 101 -10.77 -12.77 1.51
C VAL A 101 -11.86 -12.51 0.49
N ASP A 102 -12.33 -11.26 0.43
CA ASP A 102 -13.22 -10.79 -0.63
C ASP A 102 -12.46 -10.06 -1.74
N TYR A 103 -13.07 -9.97 -2.92
CA TYR A 103 -12.51 -9.21 -4.04
C TYR A 103 -12.19 -7.74 -3.69
N SER A 104 -12.96 -7.15 -2.77
CA SER A 104 -12.72 -5.78 -2.28
C SER A 104 -11.45 -5.62 -1.45
N ASP A 105 -10.89 -6.72 -0.94
CA ASP A 105 -9.67 -6.71 -0.13
C ASP A 105 -8.40 -6.76 -0.99
N ILE A 106 -8.53 -7.00 -2.30
CA ILE A 106 -7.40 -7.04 -3.23
C ILE A 106 -6.82 -5.62 -3.39
N PRO A 107 -5.53 -5.41 -3.07
CA PRO A 107 -4.99 -4.05 -3.00
C PRO A 107 -4.63 -3.48 -4.37
N GLY A 108 -4.97 -2.19 -4.55
CA GLY A 108 -4.41 -1.34 -5.60
C GLY A 108 -4.68 -1.85 -7.03
N PRO A 109 -3.71 -1.77 -7.95
CA PRO A 109 -3.90 -2.17 -9.35
C PRO A 109 -4.28 -3.64 -9.56
N LEU A 110 -4.07 -4.50 -8.55
CA LEU A 110 -4.45 -5.91 -8.59
C LEU A 110 -5.97 -6.11 -8.52
N ALA A 111 -6.73 -5.13 -8.03
CA ALA A 111 -8.20 -5.19 -7.98
C ALA A 111 -8.85 -5.25 -9.38
N GLY A 112 -8.12 -4.85 -10.44
CA GLY A 112 -8.55 -4.99 -11.82
C GLY A 112 -8.31 -6.38 -12.43
N CYS A 113 -7.62 -7.28 -11.73
CA CYS A 113 -7.36 -8.64 -12.20
C CYS A 113 -8.55 -9.55 -11.87
N HIS A 114 -8.98 -10.37 -12.83
CA HIS A 114 -9.91 -11.45 -12.57
C HIS A 114 -9.20 -12.51 -11.71
N ALA A 115 -9.74 -12.78 -10.52
CA ALA A 115 -9.17 -13.73 -9.58
C ALA A 115 -10.14 -14.90 -9.36
N GLY A 116 -9.62 -16.10 -9.16
CA GLY A 116 -10.43 -17.28 -8.88
C GLY A 116 -10.66 -17.48 -7.38
N LYS A 117 -11.80 -18.04 -6.98
CA LYS A 117 -12.06 -18.41 -5.58
C LYS A 117 -11.74 -19.88 -5.31
N LEU A 118 -11.03 -20.16 -4.22
CA LEU A 118 -10.71 -21.52 -3.77
C LEU A 118 -11.96 -22.31 -3.31
N ALA A 119 -13.05 -21.65 -2.93
CA ALA A 119 -14.33 -22.31 -2.67
C ALA A 119 -15.07 -22.78 -3.93
N GLU A 120 -14.81 -22.15 -5.08
CA GLU A 120 -15.59 -22.34 -6.30
C GLU A 120 -14.89 -23.35 -7.21
N LYS A 121 -15.48 -24.55 -7.33
CA LYS A 121 -14.89 -25.63 -8.14
C LYS A 121 -14.71 -25.21 -9.61
N ASN A 122 -15.66 -24.46 -10.16
CA ASN A 122 -15.61 -24.00 -11.55
C ASN A 122 -14.45 -23.03 -11.79
N ASP A 123 -14.22 -22.10 -10.86
CA ASP A 123 -13.08 -21.18 -10.91
C ASP A 123 -11.76 -21.95 -10.91
N LEU A 124 -11.65 -22.99 -10.08
CA LEU A 124 -10.44 -23.81 -10.03
C LEU A 124 -10.21 -24.63 -11.30
N VAL A 125 -11.27 -25.18 -11.89
CA VAL A 125 -11.17 -25.87 -13.19
C VAL A 125 -10.65 -24.91 -14.26
N GLN A 126 -11.23 -23.71 -14.35
CA GLN A 126 -10.79 -22.68 -15.29
C GLN A 126 -9.34 -22.24 -15.00
N PHE A 127 -9.03 -21.96 -13.74
CA PHE A 127 -7.70 -21.54 -13.30
C PHE A 127 -6.62 -22.55 -13.71
N PHE A 128 -6.82 -23.84 -13.43
CA PHE A 128 -5.82 -24.86 -13.78
C PHE A 128 -5.72 -25.09 -15.28
N GLU A 129 -6.81 -24.92 -16.05
CA GLU A 129 -6.77 -24.97 -17.51
C GLU A 129 -5.94 -23.82 -18.10
N GLU A 130 -6.16 -22.60 -17.61
CA GLU A 130 -5.42 -21.39 -18.01
C GLU A 130 -3.95 -21.46 -17.59
N LEU A 131 -3.68 -21.83 -16.34
CA LEU A 131 -2.34 -22.01 -15.80
C LEU A 131 -1.55 -22.99 -16.68
N ARG A 132 -2.15 -24.14 -17.00
CA ARG A 132 -1.56 -25.15 -17.88
C ARG A 132 -1.23 -24.59 -19.27
N LYS A 133 -2.12 -23.78 -19.85
CA LYS A 133 -1.89 -23.13 -21.15
C LYS A 133 -0.70 -22.17 -21.08
N VAL A 134 -0.57 -21.39 -20.01
CA VAL A 134 0.54 -20.46 -19.80
C VAL A 134 1.87 -21.19 -19.66
N VAL A 135 1.91 -22.29 -18.91
CA VAL A 135 3.17 -23.04 -18.68
C VAL A 135 3.49 -24.10 -19.74
N GLY A 136 2.55 -24.39 -20.64
CA GLY A 136 2.71 -25.40 -21.69
C GLY A 136 2.77 -26.84 -21.20
N ALA A 137 2.19 -27.15 -20.04
CA ALA A 137 2.27 -28.47 -19.41
C ALA A 137 1.22 -29.46 -19.97
N LYS A 138 1.48 -30.77 -19.86
CA LYS A 138 0.47 -31.81 -20.16
C LYS A 138 -0.47 -31.97 -18.97
N ALA A 139 -1.77 -32.12 -19.20
CA ALA A 139 -2.72 -32.42 -18.14
C ALA A 139 -2.57 -33.85 -17.66
N ARG A 140 -2.89 -34.08 -16.39
CA ARG A 140 -3.17 -35.42 -15.86
C ARG A 140 -4.61 -35.83 -16.22
N SER A 141 -5.02 -37.03 -15.81
CA SER A 141 -6.39 -37.51 -16.08
C SER A 141 -7.42 -36.64 -15.36
N SER A 142 -8.63 -36.52 -15.94
CA SER A 142 -9.74 -35.77 -15.34
C SER A 142 -10.03 -36.21 -13.91
N ALA A 143 -10.04 -37.52 -13.64
CA ALA A 143 -10.23 -38.06 -12.30
C ALA A 143 -9.19 -37.58 -11.27
N LYS A 144 -7.91 -37.42 -11.69
CA LYS A 144 -6.86 -36.88 -10.81
C LYS A 144 -7.08 -35.40 -10.54
N ILE A 145 -7.39 -34.63 -11.60
CA ILE A 145 -7.69 -33.20 -11.51
C ILE A 145 -8.87 -32.96 -10.57
N ASP A 146 -9.99 -33.67 -10.79
CA ASP A 146 -11.19 -33.55 -9.97
C ASP A 146 -10.91 -33.87 -8.49
N SER A 147 -10.19 -34.96 -8.22
CA SER A 147 -9.81 -35.35 -6.86
C SER A 147 -8.93 -34.30 -6.20
N ALA A 148 -7.93 -33.78 -6.93
CA ALA A 148 -7.00 -32.78 -6.42
C ALA A 148 -7.69 -31.44 -6.11
N ILE A 149 -8.56 -30.98 -7.02
CA ILE A 149 -9.37 -29.78 -6.79
C ILE A 149 -10.25 -29.97 -5.55
N SER A 150 -10.94 -31.11 -5.41
CA SER A 150 -11.75 -31.38 -4.21
C SER A 150 -10.93 -31.40 -2.91
N GLN A 151 -9.70 -31.91 -2.94
CA GLN A 151 -8.78 -31.86 -1.80
C GLN A 151 -8.36 -30.43 -1.47
N LEU A 152 -8.06 -29.60 -2.48
CA LEU A 152 -7.72 -28.20 -2.29
C LEU A 152 -8.88 -27.39 -1.70
N VAL A 153 -10.11 -27.58 -2.21
CA VAL A 153 -11.32 -26.94 -1.64
C VAL A 153 -11.48 -27.34 -0.17
N LYS A 154 -11.27 -28.62 0.17
CA LYS A 154 -11.33 -29.10 1.55
C LYS A 154 -10.26 -28.44 2.42
N ALA A 155 -9.01 -28.36 1.95
CA ALA A 155 -7.91 -27.72 2.66
C ALA A 155 -8.18 -26.23 2.91
N ASN A 156 -8.75 -25.53 1.92
CA ASN A 156 -9.18 -24.14 2.05
C ASN A 156 -10.31 -23.97 3.08
N SER A 157 -11.30 -24.87 3.10
CA SER A 157 -12.35 -24.86 4.12
C SER A 157 -11.79 -25.09 5.54
N GLU A 158 -10.84 -26.01 5.69
CA GLU A 158 -10.17 -26.27 6.98
C GLU A 158 -9.31 -25.08 7.42
N TYR A 159 -8.55 -24.50 6.50
CA TYR A 159 -7.77 -23.29 6.74
C TYR A 159 -8.67 -22.14 7.20
N SER A 160 -9.81 -21.93 6.54
CA SER A 160 -10.75 -20.85 6.86
C SER A 160 -11.51 -21.08 8.18
N LYS A 161 -11.70 -22.34 8.60
CA LYS A 161 -12.25 -22.67 9.93
C LYS A 161 -11.26 -22.40 11.07
N ILE A 162 -9.96 -22.61 10.81
CA ILE A 162 -8.88 -22.37 11.79
C ILE A 162 -8.52 -20.87 11.83
N SER A 163 -8.62 -20.20 10.69
CA SER A 163 -8.52 -18.75 10.55
C SER A 163 -9.81 -18.11 11.09
N LEU A 164 -9.96 -18.10 12.43
CA LEU A 164 -10.90 -17.20 13.10
C LEU A 164 -10.67 -15.81 12.52
N THR A 165 -11.72 -15.25 11.92
CA THR A 165 -11.71 -13.98 11.20
C THR A 165 -10.82 -12.94 11.89
N PRO A 166 -9.71 -12.50 11.26
CA PRO A 166 -9.37 -11.11 11.39
C PRO A 166 -10.56 -10.39 10.75
N LYS A 167 -11.33 -9.67 11.56
CA LYS A 167 -12.20 -8.58 11.10
C LYS A 167 -11.44 -7.84 9.98
N PRO A 168 -12.08 -7.45 8.84
CA PRO A 168 -11.42 -6.68 7.79
C PRO A 168 -10.56 -5.62 8.47
N PRO A 169 -9.31 -5.35 8.02
CA PRO A 169 -8.42 -4.47 8.74
C PRO A 169 -9.19 -3.19 8.99
N THR A 170 -9.64 -3.03 10.24
CA THR A 170 -10.11 -1.76 10.73
C THR A 170 -8.86 -0.95 10.57
N LYS A 171 -8.84 -0.05 9.55
CA LYS A 171 -7.70 0.82 9.18
C LYS A 171 -6.71 0.77 10.30
N VAL A 172 -5.61 0.02 10.16
CA VAL A 172 -4.71 -0.31 11.27
C VAL A 172 -4.60 0.93 12.14
N LYS A 173 -5.33 0.96 13.26
CA LYS A 173 -5.06 1.90 14.32
C LYS A 173 -3.76 1.33 14.82
N ALA A 174 -2.67 1.90 14.32
CA ALA A 174 -1.36 1.62 14.84
C ALA A 174 -1.42 1.98 16.32
N LYS A 175 -1.73 1.01 17.17
CA LYS A 175 -1.16 0.95 18.52
C LYS A 175 0.26 0.40 18.39
N SER A 176 1.06 1.13 17.65
CA SER A 176 2.44 1.39 18.04
C SER A 176 2.40 2.87 18.32
N ASP A 177 2.79 3.34 19.51
CA ASP A 177 3.01 4.76 19.78
C ASP A 177 3.52 5.43 18.51
N ILE A 178 2.67 6.22 17.83
CA ILE A 178 3.06 6.87 16.59
C ILE A 178 4.26 7.72 17.01
N PRO A 179 5.49 7.37 16.58
CA PRO A 179 6.67 7.93 17.22
C PRO A 179 6.63 9.42 17.00
N ASP A 180 6.69 10.21 18.08
CA ASP A 180 6.66 11.66 18.02
C ASP A 180 7.94 12.15 17.31
N PRO A 181 7.87 12.45 15.99
CA PRO A 181 9.05 12.72 15.21
C PRO A 181 9.59 14.10 15.55
N THR A 182 10.88 14.29 15.31
CA THR A 182 11.47 15.63 15.39
C THR A 182 11.25 16.34 14.06
N ILE A 183 10.57 17.49 14.08
CA ILE A 183 10.31 18.37 12.94
C ILE A 183 10.83 19.76 13.30
N SER A 184 11.63 20.36 12.42
CA SER A 184 12.28 21.66 12.66
C SER A 184 13.06 21.73 13.99
N GLY A 185 13.72 20.64 14.36
CA GLY A 185 14.55 20.57 15.57
C GLY A 185 13.79 20.35 16.88
N MET A 186 12.46 20.21 16.87
CA MET A 186 11.66 19.95 18.06
C MET A 186 10.65 18.81 17.85
N LYS A 187 10.03 18.31 18.92
CA LYS A 187 9.03 17.25 18.82
C LYS A 187 7.75 17.74 18.15
N PHE A 188 7.11 16.90 17.34
CA PHE A 188 5.84 17.23 16.69
C PHE A 188 4.77 17.59 17.72
N SER A 189 4.69 16.88 18.85
CA SER A 189 3.70 17.19 19.90
C SER A 189 3.92 18.58 20.52
N GLU A 190 5.17 19.02 20.64
CA GLU A 190 5.54 20.34 21.12
C GLU A 190 5.21 21.41 20.08
N LEU A 191 5.62 21.21 18.83
CA LEU A 191 5.33 22.12 17.73
C LEU A 191 3.81 22.27 17.51
N LYS A 192 3.05 21.18 17.55
CA LYS A 192 1.58 21.19 17.48
C LYS A 192 0.98 22.09 18.57
N LYS A 193 1.41 21.94 19.82
CA LYS A 193 0.94 22.76 20.95
C LYS A 193 1.28 24.24 20.78
N ILE A 194 2.43 24.57 20.22
CA ILE A 194 2.83 25.95 19.96
C ILE A 194 1.88 26.57 18.93
N LEU A 195 1.64 25.86 17.82
CA LEU A 195 0.76 26.34 16.76
C LEU A 195 -0.72 26.46 17.21
N GLU A 196 -1.20 25.57 18.09
CA GLU A 196 -2.55 25.64 18.67
C GLU A 196 -2.75 26.84 19.62
N LYS A 197 -1.68 27.27 20.28
CA LYS A 197 -1.71 28.39 21.23
C LYS A 197 -1.61 29.74 20.55
N GLU A 198 -0.99 29.80 19.37
CA GLU A 198 -0.90 31.03 18.57
C GLU A 198 -2.27 31.35 17.96
N LYS A 199 -2.93 32.39 18.48
CA LYS A 199 -4.24 32.84 18.01
C LYS A 199 -4.13 33.76 16.81
N ILE A 200 -5.06 33.61 15.88
CA ILE A 200 -5.20 34.46 14.71
C ILE A 200 -6.66 34.87 14.59
N VAL A 201 -6.89 36.18 14.55
CA VAL A 201 -8.20 36.76 14.30
C VAL A 201 -8.42 36.79 12.79
N ILE A 202 -9.51 36.17 12.33
CA ILE A 202 -9.91 36.14 10.93
C ILE A 202 -10.92 37.26 10.69
N PRO A 203 -10.62 38.23 9.82
CA PRO A 203 -11.54 39.30 9.47
C PRO A 203 -12.84 38.79 8.81
N PRO A 204 -13.98 39.49 8.96
CA PRO A 204 -15.27 39.13 8.36
C PRO A 204 -15.22 38.80 6.84
N PRO A 205 -14.43 39.52 6.01
CA PRO A 205 -14.29 39.19 4.58
C PRO A 205 -13.72 37.79 4.28
N HIS A 206 -13.12 37.13 5.27
CA HIS A 206 -12.44 35.84 5.11
C HIS A 206 -13.04 34.72 5.96
N SER A 207 -13.78 35.05 7.02
CA SER A 207 -14.43 34.09 7.90
C SER A 207 -15.77 33.58 7.36
N GLY A 208 -16.41 34.33 6.46
CA GLY A 208 -17.77 34.03 5.99
C GLY A 208 -18.85 34.35 7.03
N SER A 209 -18.50 35.10 8.09
CA SER A 209 -19.40 35.63 9.10
C SER A 209 -19.39 37.16 9.08
N GLU A 210 -20.41 37.79 9.66
CA GLU A 210 -20.49 39.25 9.82
C GLU A 210 -19.50 39.78 10.89
N GLU A 211 -18.95 38.90 11.72
CA GLU A 211 -18.03 39.22 12.82
C GLU A 211 -16.65 38.57 12.63
N GLU A 212 -15.66 39.11 13.34
CA GLU A 212 -14.32 38.53 13.45
C GLU A 212 -14.38 37.14 14.12
N VAL A 213 -13.63 36.19 13.57
CA VAL A 213 -13.60 34.80 14.08
C VAL A 213 -12.22 34.46 14.58
N ASP A 214 -12.14 34.03 15.84
CA ASP A 214 -10.91 33.51 16.40
C ASP A 214 -10.59 32.12 15.86
N SER A 215 -9.35 31.96 15.40
CA SER A 215 -8.78 30.66 15.06
C SER A 215 -7.37 30.53 15.64
N ASP A 216 -6.73 29.42 15.35
CA ASP A 216 -5.34 29.18 15.71
C ASP A 216 -4.49 28.89 14.46
N LEU A 217 -3.19 29.11 14.61
CA LEU A 217 -2.24 28.97 13.51
C LEU A 217 -2.20 27.53 12.97
N LEU A 218 -2.41 26.52 13.82
CA LEU A 218 -2.47 25.11 13.39
C LEU A 218 -3.66 24.87 12.45
N THR A 219 -4.85 25.31 12.85
CA THR A 219 -6.10 25.13 12.11
C THR A 219 -6.00 25.82 10.75
N LEU A 220 -5.49 27.06 10.71
CA LEU A 220 -5.31 27.80 9.47
C LEU A 220 -4.23 27.18 8.56
N PHE A 221 -3.13 26.69 9.13
CA PHE A 221 -2.10 25.98 8.37
C PHE A 221 -2.64 24.70 7.72
N LEU A 222 -3.34 23.86 8.48
CA LEU A 222 -3.86 22.59 7.99
C LEU A 222 -5.01 22.79 6.99
N GLY A 223 -5.89 23.75 7.25
CA GLY A 223 -7.01 24.09 6.36
C GLY A 223 -6.56 24.61 4.99
N ASN A 224 -5.40 25.29 4.93
CA ASN A 224 -4.89 25.95 3.73
C ASN A 224 -3.61 25.33 3.18
N HIS A 225 -3.27 24.09 3.59
CA HIS A 225 -2.02 23.44 3.19
C HIS A 225 -1.87 23.26 1.66
N THR A 226 -2.97 23.09 0.93
CA THR A 226 -2.97 23.00 -0.55
C THR A 226 -2.54 24.33 -1.17
N THR A 227 -3.12 25.45 -0.73
CA THR A 227 -2.75 26.79 -1.18
C THR A 227 -1.28 27.11 -0.86
N LEU A 228 -0.77 26.62 0.28
CA LEU A 228 0.64 26.72 0.65
C LEU A 228 1.56 25.84 -0.21
N CYS A 229 1.06 24.75 -0.81
CA CYS A 229 1.82 23.98 -1.81
C CYS A 229 1.95 24.74 -3.12
N ASP A 230 0.84 25.34 -3.58
CA ASP A 230 0.78 26.10 -4.84
C ASP A 230 1.57 27.41 -4.76
N GLY A 231 1.61 27.98 -3.55
CA GLY A 231 2.49 29.06 -3.15
C GLY A 231 1.79 30.40 -3.03
N LEU A 232 2.03 31.08 -1.91
CA LEU A 232 1.48 32.39 -1.59
C LEU A 232 2.44 33.49 -2.05
N GLN A 233 1.95 34.54 -2.71
CA GLN A 233 2.81 35.61 -3.21
C GLN A 233 2.68 36.89 -2.37
N SER A 234 3.79 37.59 -2.19
CA SER A 234 3.86 38.81 -1.37
C SER A 234 3.12 40.01 -1.95
N ASN A 235 2.82 39.98 -3.26
CA ASN A 235 2.14 41.05 -4.00
C ASN A 235 0.64 40.81 -4.13
N TRP A 236 0.10 39.75 -3.53
CA TRP A 236 -1.33 39.57 -3.43
C TRP A 236 -1.94 40.66 -2.56
N ASP A 237 -3.16 41.08 -2.93
CA ASP A 237 -3.88 42.15 -2.24
C ASP A 237 -4.04 41.80 -0.76
N SER A 238 -3.75 42.75 0.14
CA SER A 238 -3.90 42.58 1.59
C SER A 238 -5.34 42.27 2.00
N GLU A 239 -6.32 42.70 1.21
CA GLU A 239 -7.74 42.42 1.45
C GLU A 239 -8.19 41.09 0.81
N SER A 240 -7.30 40.37 0.12
CA SER A 240 -7.59 39.04 -0.42
C SER A 240 -7.27 37.96 0.61
N ALA A 241 -8.02 36.84 0.57
CA ALA A 241 -7.73 35.67 1.40
C ALA A 241 -6.28 35.18 1.24
N GLY A 242 -5.73 35.28 0.02
CA GLY A 242 -4.35 34.93 -0.25
C GLY A 242 -3.34 35.87 0.42
N GLY A 243 -3.58 37.18 0.37
CA GLY A 243 -2.71 38.17 1.03
C GLY A 243 -2.76 38.07 2.55
N PHE A 244 -3.95 37.82 3.11
CA PHE A 244 -4.14 37.48 4.51
C PHE A 244 -3.34 36.23 4.90
N LEU A 245 -3.51 35.13 4.15
CA LEU A 245 -2.76 33.89 4.38
C LEU A 245 -1.24 34.10 4.27
N TYR A 246 -0.77 34.95 3.36
CA TYR A 246 0.67 35.24 3.26
C TYR A 246 1.18 35.93 4.53
N ARG A 247 0.49 37.00 4.97
CA ARG A 247 0.96 37.90 6.04
C ARG A 247 0.75 37.32 7.43
N GLU A 248 -0.47 36.84 7.70
CA GLU A 248 -0.88 36.46 9.06
C GLU A 248 -0.60 34.99 9.37
N VAL A 249 -0.50 34.13 8.35
CA VAL A 249 -0.25 32.69 8.52
C VAL A 249 1.15 32.32 8.02
N GLY A 250 1.44 32.57 6.74
CA GLY A 250 2.67 32.15 6.07
C GLY A 250 3.92 32.67 6.74
N LEU A 251 4.01 33.98 7.02
CA LEU A 251 5.19 34.55 7.70
C LEU A 251 5.41 33.97 9.10
N LYS A 252 4.35 33.66 9.84
CA LYS A 252 4.42 33.06 11.19
C LYS A 252 4.85 31.59 11.18
N LEU A 253 4.75 30.91 10.04
CA LEU A 253 5.19 29.51 9.88
C LEU A 253 6.68 29.37 9.51
N ILE A 254 7.35 30.47 9.11
CA ILE A 254 8.76 30.47 8.71
C ILE A 254 9.71 30.09 9.88
N PRO A 255 9.55 30.62 11.10
CA PRO A 255 10.45 30.28 12.21
C PRO A 255 10.44 28.79 12.59
N TYR A 256 9.34 28.11 12.29
CA TYR A 256 9.17 26.66 12.51
C TYR A 256 9.56 25.82 11.29
N ASP A 257 10.16 26.43 10.27
CA ASP A 257 10.54 25.82 8.99
C ASP A 257 9.39 25.00 8.39
N LEU A 258 8.13 25.43 8.55
CA LEU A 258 6.97 24.74 7.94
C LEU A 258 6.69 25.27 6.53
N VAL A 259 7.11 26.50 6.27
CA VAL A 259 7.10 27.13 4.95
C VAL A 259 8.44 27.82 4.72
N LYS A 260 8.79 28.02 3.46
CA LYS A 260 10.03 28.67 3.05
C LYS A 260 9.80 29.58 1.86
N PHE A 261 10.71 30.52 1.65
CA PHE A 261 10.74 31.26 0.40
C PHE A 261 11.18 30.36 -0.74
N ASP A 262 10.43 30.41 -1.81
CA ASP A 262 10.75 29.71 -3.04
C ASP A 262 11.86 30.43 -3.82
N LYS A 263 12.68 29.64 -4.53
CA LYS A 263 13.75 30.16 -5.38
C LYS A 263 13.18 30.50 -6.75
N LEU A 264 12.56 31.66 -6.86
CA LEU A 264 12.01 32.17 -8.12
C LEU A 264 13.11 32.56 -9.11
N PRO A 265 12.87 32.43 -10.43
CA PRO A 265 13.75 32.97 -11.46
C PRO A 265 13.99 34.48 -11.25
N ALA A 266 15.19 34.97 -11.58
CA ALA A 266 15.58 36.37 -11.34
C ALA A 266 14.64 37.40 -11.99
N ALA A 267 13.95 37.04 -13.08
CA ALA A 267 12.95 37.88 -13.72
C ALA A 267 11.68 38.07 -12.85
N GLN A 268 11.27 37.04 -12.10
CA GLN A 268 10.07 37.04 -11.25
C GLN A 268 10.37 37.54 -9.83
N ALA A 269 11.55 37.18 -9.29
CA ALA A 269 11.97 37.56 -7.94
C ALA A 269 12.07 39.08 -7.70
N LYS A 270 12.09 39.89 -8.76
CA LYS A 270 12.04 41.36 -8.70
C LYS A 270 10.68 41.91 -8.29
N PHE A 271 9.59 41.18 -8.55
CA PHE A 271 8.23 41.69 -8.40
C PHE A 271 7.55 41.17 -7.13
N PHE A 272 7.86 39.94 -6.71
CA PHE A 272 7.29 39.35 -5.52
C PHE A 272 8.17 38.25 -4.96
N LYS A 273 7.94 37.93 -3.68
CA LYS A 273 8.43 36.71 -3.04
C LYS A 273 7.30 35.70 -2.99
N ARG A 274 7.62 34.42 -3.18
CA ARG A 274 6.66 33.32 -3.04
C ARG A 274 7.01 32.48 -1.82
N LEU A 275 6.05 32.27 -0.93
CA LEU A 275 6.13 31.30 0.16
C LEU A 275 5.53 29.98 -0.30
N ILE A 276 6.25 28.89 -0.07
CA ILE A 276 5.81 27.53 -0.37
C ILE A 276 5.99 26.64 0.85
N MET A 277 5.26 25.53 0.89
CA MET A 277 5.44 24.52 1.92
C MET A 277 6.86 23.94 1.88
N SER A 278 7.50 23.85 3.05
CA SER A 278 8.83 23.25 3.18
C SER A 278 8.72 21.71 3.25
N PRO A 279 9.85 20.97 3.15
CA PRO A 279 9.87 19.54 3.45
C PRO A 279 9.41 19.21 4.87
N ASN A 280 9.70 20.07 5.85
CA ASN A 280 9.26 19.88 7.24
C ASN A 280 7.76 20.18 7.40
N GLY A 281 7.21 21.14 6.67
CA GLY A 281 5.77 21.37 6.54
C GLY A 281 5.03 20.16 5.95
N GLN A 282 5.57 19.58 4.87
CA GLN A 282 5.03 18.35 4.27
C GLN A 282 5.03 17.19 5.27
N LYS A 283 6.15 16.98 6.00
CA LYS A 283 6.24 15.96 7.05
C LYS A 283 5.23 16.20 8.18
N PHE A 284 5.05 17.46 8.59
CA PHE A 284 4.10 17.82 9.64
C PHE A 284 2.67 17.46 9.23
N VAL A 285 2.22 17.89 8.04
CA VAL A 285 0.88 17.61 7.51
C VAL A 285 0.66 16.10 7.34
N ALA A 286 1.66 15.39 6.81
CA ALA A 286 1.60 13.94 6.65
C ALA A 286 1.46 13.21 8.01
N HIS A 287 2.24 13.61 9.00
CA HIS A 287 2.18 13.05 10.35
C HIS A 287 0.85 13.38 11.04
N PHE A 288 0.34 14.60 10.91
CA PHE A 288 -0.96 15.00 11.44
C PHE A 288 -2.11 14.18 10.82
N LYS A 289 -2.11 13.99 9.49
CA LYS A 289 -3.09 13.13 8.80
C LYS A 289 -3.00 11.67 9.27
N ARG A 290 -1.78 11.17 9.53
CA ARG A 290 -1.56 9.82 10.08
C ARG A 290 -2.16 9.67 11.49
N LEU A 291 -1.98 10.66 12.37
CA LEU A 291 -2.58 10.66 13.71
C LEU A 291 -4.11 10.68 13.64
N ARG A 292 -4.71 11.56 12.84
CA ARG A 292 -6.18 11.61 12.67
C ARG A 292 -6.77 10.34 12.04
N ALA A 293 -6.02 9.64 11.20
CA ALA A 293 -6.47 8.36 10.64
C ALA A 293 -6.39 7.20 11.65
N SER A 294 -5.65 7.39 12.76
CA SER A 294 -5.50 6.41 13.85
C SER A 294 -6.42 6.66 15.05
N GLU A 295 -7.05 7.84 15.14
CA GLU A 295 -8.13 8.18 16.09
C GLU A 295 -9.49 7.60 15.68
#